data_AF-A0A355IZK7-F1
#
_entry.id   AF-A0A355IZK7-F1
#
_cell.length_a   1.000
_cell.length_b   1.000
_cell.length_c   1.000
_cell.angle_alpha   90.00
_cell.angle_beta   90.00
_cell.angle_gamma   90.00
#
_symmetry.space_group_name_H-M   'P 1'
#
loop_
_entity.id
_entity.type
_entity.pdbx_description
1 polymer ?
#
loop_
_entity_poly.entity_id
_entity_poly.type
_entity_poly.pdbx_seq_one_letter_code
_entity_poly.pdbx_strand_id
1 'polypeptide(L)'
;MFRKINQKTILILFVVLLALVVGVNFIDRQKNERTFKDDLVEVNADDITQILLYPRSMKGEEIKFEKENGSWMVFKAEKKYPADNNMVSSIIGELNRIKPESVASTSKQRWSQYEVTDSLGTKVVLKNKGRKVAEVVIGKMSFSQPQKATSYVRLEGDEVVYGVDGYLPMTFNRDLSSFRDKTVTGIKKDDLTRLTLTNPNDGTFVLEKGDKSWMIGSAPADSASVAGFLSGLQNLKHSVFTDDAPVGEALYKLKIEGNNIAEAVELAGYAALNDKLTVTSSQNKGSYFDGENLKEKIFPPKSNFLK
;
A
#
# COMPACT_ATOMS: atom_id res chain seq x y z
N MET A 1 -4.80 76.04 3.01
CA MET A 1 -4.24 76.01 1.64
C MET A 1 -3.56 74.67 1.42
N PHE A 2 -4.17 73.78 0.64
CA PHE A 2 -3.54 72.50 0.28
C PHE A 2 -2.51 72.77 -0.83
N ARG A 3 -1.21 72.57 -0.53
CA ARG A 3 -0.15 72.59 -1.55
C ARG A 3 -0.51 71.57 -2.63
N LYS A 4 -0.66 72.01 -3.88
CA LYS A 4 -0.87 71.13 -5.05
C LYS A 4 0.35 70.22 -5.18
N ILE A 5 0.24 68.99 -4.66
CA ILE A 5 1.30 68.00 -4.79
C ILE A 5 1.35 67.59 -6.27
N ASN A 6 2.54 67.65 -6.86
CA ASN A 6 2.78 67.28 -8.24
C ASN A 6 2.44 65.80 -8.46
N GLN A 7 1.67 65.47 -9.50
CA GLN A 7 1.26 64.09 -9.81
C GLN A 7 2.46 63.14 -9.94
N LYS A 8 3.61 63.63 -10.41
CA LYS A 8 4.86 62.86 -10.45
C LYS A 8 5.39 62.51 -9.06
N THR A 9 5.27 63.43 -8.11
CA THR A 9 5.67 63.20 -6.71
C THR A 9 4.77 62.16 -6.04
N ILE A 10 3.46 62.21 -6.31
CA ILE A 10 2.50 61.20 -5.82
C ILE A 10 2.83 59.82 -6.40
N LEU A 11 3.12 59.74 -7.71
CA LEU A 11 3.46 58.48 -8.38
C LEU A 11 4.74 57.86 -7.80
N ILE A 12 5.78 58.66 -7.57
CA ILE A 12 7.04 58.19 -6.97
C ILE A 12 6.78 57.67 -5.55
N LEU A 13 6.02 58.41 -4.75
CA LEU A 13 5.66 57.99 -3.38
C LEU A 13 4.86 56.68 -3.38
N PHE A 14 3.93 56.52 -4.32
CA PHE A 14 3.15 55.29 -4.47
C PHE A 14 4.02 54.10 -4.85
N VAL A 15 4.94 54.25 -5.81
CA VAL A 15 5.85 53.17 -6.22
C VAL A 15 6.80 52.78 -5.08
N VAL A 16 7.31 53.75 -4.32
CA VAL A 16 8.15 53.49 -3.14
C VAL A 16 7.36 52.75 -2.05
N LEU A 17 6.11 53.19 -1.79
CA LEU A 17 5.23 52.50 -0.84
C LEU A 17 4.91 51.08 -1.30
N LEU A 18 4.62 50.89 -2.59
CA LEU A 18 4.34 49.57 -3.17
C LEU A 18 5.57 48.66 -3.06
N ALA A 19 6.76 49.16 -3.35
CA ALA A 19 8.01 48.41 -3.21
C ALA A 19 8.30 48.05 -1.75
N LEU A 20 8.00 48.94 -0.80
CA LEU A 20 8.08 48.65 0.64
C LEU A 20 7.08 47.57 1.06
N VAL A 21 5.82 47.66 0.62
CA VAL A 21 4.79 46.65 0.94
C VAL A 21 5.15 45.28 0.37
N VAL A 22 5.59 45.24 -0.89
CA VAL A 22 6.05 44.01 -1.56
C VAL A 22 7.30 43.46 -0.85
N GLY A 23 8.25 44.32 -0.49
CA GLY A 23 9.45 43.96 0.25
C GLY A 23 9.15 43.37 1.63
N VAL A 24 8.25 43.99 2.39
CA VAL A 24 7.80 43.47 3.70
C VAL A 24 7.06 42.15 3.54
N ASN A 25 6.15 42.02 2.56
CA ASN A 25 5.46 40.74 2.32
C ASN A 25 6.42 39.63 1.88
N PHE A 26 7.48 39.96 1.15
CA PHE A 26 8.48 38.99 0.72
C PHE A 26 9.40 38.57 1.88
N ILE A 27 9.75 39.50 2.76
CA ILE A 27 10.54 39.24 3.98
C ILE A 27 9.71 38.46 5.01
N ASP A 28 8.44 38.80 5.25
CA ASP A 28 7.54 38.05 6.14
C ASP A 28 7.28 36.62 5.63
N ARG A 29 7.20 36.43 4.30
CA ARG A 29 7.12 35.08 3.71
C ARG A 29 8.39 34.26 3.92
N GLN A 30 9.56 34.89 4.05
CA GLN A 30 10.83 34.21 4.35
C GLN A 30 11.12 34.08 5.86
N LYS A 31 10.55 34.95 6.71
CA LYS A 31 10.75 35.00 8.17
C LYS A 31 9.61 34.36 9.00
N ASN A 32 8.95 33.33 8.47
CA ASN A 32 8.31 32.36 9.36
C ASN A 32 9.40 31.51 10.00
N GLU A 33 10.10 32.07 10.99
CA GLU A 33 10.85 31.28 11.97
C GLU A 33 9.80 30.42 12.68
N ARG A 34 9.65 29.17 12.22
CA ARG A 34 8.68 28.22 12.75
C ARG A 34 9.01 28.04 14.24
N THR A 35 8.11 28.45 15.12
CA THR A 35 8.22 28.22 16.57
C THR A 35 7.93 26.77 16.97
N PHE A 36 7.80 25.88 16.00
CA PHE A 36 7.47 24.47 16.14
C PHE A 36 8.51 23.61 15.43
N LYS A 37 8.64 22.34 15.84
CA LYS A 37 9.63 21.39 15.30
C LYS A 37 9.57 21.32 13.77
N ASP A 38 10.73 21.33 13.12
CA ASP A 38 10.82 21.19 11.66
C ASP A 38 10.43 19.80 11.17
N ASP A 39 10.85 18.77 11.91
CA ASP A 39 10.52 17.37 11.64
C ASP A 39 9.84 16.75 12.87
N LEU A 40 8.76 15.98 12.64
CA LEU A 40 8.03 15.30 13.72
C LEU A 40 8.62 13.92 14.05
N VAL A 41 9.19 13.25 13.05
CA VAL A 41 9.78 11.92 13.18
C VAL A 41 11.09 11.92 12.40
N GLU A 42 12.16 11.50 13.07
CA GLU A 42 13.48 11.35 12.45
C GLU A 42 14.02 9.97 12.84
N VAL A 43 13.85 9.00 11.93
CA VAL A 43 14.36 7.64 12.12
C VAL A 43 15.12 7.16 10.87
N ASN A 44 16.14 6.35 11.08
CA ASN A 44 16.74 5.60 9.98
C ASN A 44 15.83 4.41 9.62
N ALA A 45 15.37 4.35 8.37
CA ALA A 45 14.44 3.31 7.93
C ALA A 45 15.02 1.90 8.02
N ASP A 46 16.34 1.75 7.80
CA ASP A 46 17.02 0.46 7.83
C ASP A 46 17.13 -0.13 9.25
N ASP A 47 17.05 0.73 10.26
CA ASP A 47 17.10 0.34 11.67
C ASP A 47 15.75 -0.12 12.22
N ILE A 48 14.65 0.12 11.48
CA ILE A 48 13.31 -0.26 11.94
C ILE A 48 13.10 -1.77 11.74
N THR A 49 12.83 -2.46 12.84
CA THR A 49 12.62 -3.91 12.85
C THR A 49 11.17 -4.30 13.10
N GLN A 50 10.36 -3.40 13.68
CA GLN A 50 8.96 -3.63 13.99
C GLN A 50 8.13 -2.35 13.87
N ILE A 51 6.90 -2.48 13.38
CA ILE A 51 5.89 -1.42 13.35
C ILE A 51 4.63 -1.95 14.03
N LEU A 52 4.03 -1.18 14.94
CA LEU A 52 2.71 -1.46 15.48
C LEU A 52 1.74 -0.40 14.96
N LEU A 53 0.70 -0.86 14.26
CA LEU A 53 -0.33 0.00 13.70
C LEU A 53 -1.66 -0.33 14.37
N TYR A 54 -2.37 0.70 14.82
CA TYR A 54 -3.70 0.58 15.43
C TYR A 54 -4.67 1.46 14.64
N PRO A 55 -5.19 0.98 13.50
CA PRO A 55 -6.04 1.77 12.64
C PRO A 55 -7.49 1.77 13.16
N ARG A 56 -8.17 2.91 12.99
CA ARG A 56 -9.60 3.03 13.35
C ARG A 56 -10.51 2.12 12.54
N SER A 57 -10.16 1.87 11.29
CA SER A 57 -10.89 0.94 10.39
C SER A 57 -10.95 -0.47 10.98
N MET A 58 -10.01 -0.79 11.87
CA MET A 58 -9.96 -2.03 12.65
C MET A 58 -10.32 -1.82 14.12
N LYS A 59 -11.04 -0.74 14.47
CA LYS A 59 -11.45 -0.39 15.85
C LYS A 59 -10.28 -0.31 16.84
N GLY A 60 -9.08 0.06 16.35
CA GLY A 60 -7.87 0.13 17.16
C GLY A 60 -7.25 -1.24 17.48
N GLU A 61 -7.69 -2.33 16.84
CA GLU A 61 -6.99 -3.62 16.91
C GLU A 61 -5.56 -3.48 16.37
N GLU A 62 -4.63 -4.18 16.99
CA GLU A 62 -3.22 -4.17 16.59
C GLU A 62 -3.02 -4.92 15.26
N ILE A 63 -2.34 -4.26 14.32
CA ILE A 63 -1.64 -4.87 13.20
C ILE A 63 -0.15 -4.70 13.48
N LYS A 64 0.54 -5.83 13.70
CA LYS A 64 1.99 -5.83 13.95
C LYS A 64 2.72 -6.19 12.67
N PHE A 65 3.77 -5.44 12.35
CA PHE A 65 4.72 -5.74 11.29
C PHE A 65 6.06 -6.09 11.92
N GLU A 66 6.69 -7.16 11.46
CA GLU A 66 7.99 -7.59 11.96
C GLU A 66 8.86 -8.07 10.80
N LYS A 67 10.13 -7.67 10.80
CA LYS A 67 11.09 -8.06 9.76
C LYS A 67 11.67 -9.43 10.10
N GLU A 68 11.47 -10.40 9.22
CA GLU A 68 12.00 -11.75 9.34
C GLU A 68 12.75 -12.13 8.06
N ASN A 69 13.99 -12.65 8.19
CA ASN A 69 14.81 -13.09 7.06
C ASN A 69 14.92 -12.05 5.92
N GLY A 70 14.91 -10.75 6.26
CA GLY A 70 14.99 -9.65 5.30
C GLY A 70 13.65 -9.15 4.75
N SER A 71 12.54 -9.84 5.01
CA SER A 71 11.20 -9.48 4.52
C SER A 71 10.26 -9.10 5.67
N TRP A 72 9.34 -8.19 5.41
CA TRP A 72 8.28 -7.83 6.34
C TRP A 72 7.19 -8.91 6.36
N MET A 73 6.80 -9.28 7.58
CA MET A 73 5.65 -10.12 7.88
C MET A 73 4.61 -9.28 8.61
N VAL A 74 3.33 -9.53 8.37
CA VAL A 74 2.21 -8.89 9.06
C VAL A 74 1.47 -9.89 9.93
N PHE A 75 1.13 -9.46 11.14
CA PHE A 75 0.51 -10.26 12.18
C PHE A 75 -0.79 -9.62 12.63
N LYS A 76 -1.80 -10.47 12.85
CA LYS A 76 -3.04 -10.10 13.52
C LYS A 76 -3.37 -11.21 14.51
N ALA A 77 -3.41 -10.87 15.80
CA ALA A 77 -3.48 -11.86 16.88
C ALA A 77 -2.40 -12.94 16.70
N GLU A 78 -2.78 -14.22 16.60
CA GLU A 78 -1.86 -15.34 16.42
C GLU A 78 -1.58 -15.69 14.94
N LYS A 79 -2.27 -15.04 14.00
CA LYS A 79 -2.11 -15.30 12.56
C LYS A 79 -0.98 -14.45 11.98
N LYS A 80 -0.24 -15.05 11.04
CA LYS A 80 0.94 -14.49 10.37
C LYS A 80 0.79 -14.59 8.86
N TYR A 81 1.12 -13.52 8.16
CA TYR A 81 1.02 -13.44 6.70
C TYR A 81 2.24 -12.72 6.10
N PRO A 82 2.65 -13.05 4.87
CA PRO A 82 3.58 -12.22 4.10
C PRO A 82 3.03 -10.81 3.93
N ALA A 83 3.86 -9.79 4.14
CA ALA A 83 3.49 -8.40 3.93
C ALA A 83 3.94 -7.87 2.56
N ASP A 84 3.22 -6.87 2.04
CA ASP A 84 3.71 -6.08 0.92
C ASP A 84 4.85 -5.18 1.42
N ASN A 85 6.09 -5.60 1.15
CA ASN A 85 7.30 -4.91 1.58
C ASN A 85 7.38 -3.45 1.12
N ASN A 86 6.83 -3.13 -0.06
CA ASN A 86 6.80 -1.76 -0.59
C ASN A 86 5.82 -0.90 0.21
N MET A 87 4.66 -1.46 0.55
CA MET A 87 3.69 -0.78 1.41
C MET A 87 4.28 -0.51 2.79
N VAL A 88 4.91 -1.50 3.43
CA VAL A 88 5.52 -1.32 4.77
C VAL A 88 6.66 -0.30 4.74
N SER A 89 7.50 -0.34 3.72
CA SER A 89 8.57 0.65 3.55
C SER A 89 8.02 2.07 3.31
N SER A 90 6.89 2.17 2.60
CA SER A 90 6.20 3.45 2.37
C SER A 90 5.66 4.05 3.67
N ILE A 91 5.19 3.24 4.64
CA ILE A 91 4.75 3.73 5.96
C ILE A 91 5.90 4.46 6.67
N ILE A 92 7.09 3.85 6.73
CA ILE A 92 8.27 4.44 7.39
C ILE A 92 8.68 5.72 6.65
N GLY A 93 8.73 5.66 5.31
CA GLY A 93 9.09 6.81 4.48
C GLY A 93 8.11 7.98 4.60
N GLU A 94 6.81 7.70 4.69
CA GLU A 94 5.77 8.73 4.92
C GLU A 94 5.96 9.41 6.27
N LEU A 95 6.22 8.65 7.35
CA LEU A 95 6.46 9.23 8.68
C LEU A 95 7.66 10.18 8.71
N ASN A 96 8.78 9.80 8.08
CA ASN A 96 9.98 10.63 7.96
C ASN A 96 9.78 11.89 7.10
N ARG A 97 8.76 11.91 6.24
CA ARG A 97 8.43 13.06 5.39
C ARG A 97 7.44 14.03 6.05
N ILE A 98 6.92 13.71 7.24
CA ILE A 98 5.94 14.57 7.92
C ILE A 98 6.61 15.85 8.38
N LYS A 99 6.25 16.96 7.72
CA LYS A 99 6.66 18.31 8.10
C LYS A 99 5.46 19.11 8.61
N PRO A 100 5.51 19.64 9.84
CA PRO A 100 4.50 20.56 10.34
C PRO A 100 4.38 21.80 9.46
N GLU A 101 3.15 22.15 9.09
CA GLU A 101 2.84 23.43 8.47
C GLU A 101 2.29 24.43 9.50
N SER A 102 1.64 23.93 10.54
CA SER A 102 1.00 24.76 11.57
C SER A 102 0.82 24.02 12.88
N VAL A 103 0.63 24.78 13.96
CA VAL A 103 0.12 24.28 15.24
C VAL A 103 -1.39 24.47 15.25
N ALA A 104 -2.13 23.37 15.22
CA ALA A 104 -3.59 23.37 15.26
C ALA A 104 -4.13 23.58 16.68
N SER A 105 -3.43 23.05 17.68
CA SER A 105 -3.76 23.25 19.10
C SER A 105 -2.55 22.95 19.99
N THR A 106 -2.50 23.58 21.16
CA THR A 106 -1.55 23.28 22.24
C THR A 106 -2.26 22.77 23.51
N SER A 107 -3.53 22.34 23.38
CA SER A 107 -4.39 22.00 24.52
C SER A 107 -4.91 20.58 24.37
N LYS A 108 -4.60 19.74 25.38
CA LYS A 108 -5.06 18.35 25.47
C LYS A 108 -6.59 18.21 25.39
N GLN A 109 -7.33 19.19 25.89
CA GLN A 109 -8.80 19.21 25.85
C GLN A 109 -9.36 19.25 24.42
N ARG A 110 -8.57 19.69 23.43
CA ARG A 110 -8.96 19.74 22.02
C ARG A 110 -8.56 18.52 21.20
N TRP A 111 -7.88 17.51 21.77
CA TRP A 111 -7.45 16.33 21.01
C TRP A 111 -8.61 15.61 20.30
N SER A 112 -9.77 15.50 20.96
CA SER A 112 -10.96 14.87 20.35
C SER A 112 -11.46 15.64 19.13
N GLN A 113 -11.35 16.97 19.11
CA GLN A 113 -11.75 17.80 17.97
C GLN A 113 -10.93 17.45 16.71
N TYR A 114 -9.67 17.06 16.88
CA TYR A 114 -8.77 16.68 15.79
C TYR A 114 -8.64 15.16 15.61
N GLU A 115 -9.38 14.38 16.40
CA GLU A 115 -9.35 12.91 16.42
C GLU A 115 -7.95 12.33 16.71
N VAL A 116 -7.14 13.02 17.52
CA VAL A 116 -5.78 12.57 17.89
C VAL A 116 -5.72 11.95 19.29
N THR A 117 -6.85 11.51 19.84
CA THR A 117 -6.89 10.70 21.07
C THR A 117 -6.51 9.25 20.77
N ASP A 118 -6.16 8.48 21.80
CA ASP A 118 -5.79 7.07 21.63
C ASP A 118 -6.95 6.20 21.10
N SER A 119 -8.20 6.66 21.26
CA SER A 119 -9.41 5.98 20.79
C SER A 119 -9.92 6.46 19.43
N LEU A 120 -9.59 7.68 19.02
CA LEU A 120 -10.07 8.30 17.77
C LEU A 120 -8.99 8.42 16.71
N GLY A 121 -7.71 8.28 17.07
CA GLY A 121 -6.61 8.36 16.14
C GLY A 121 -6.18 7.00 15.61
N THR A 122 -5.45 7.02 14.50
CA THR A 122 -4.64 5.88 14.07
C THR A 122 -3.26 6.01 14.71
N LYS A 123 -2.93 5.09 15.62
CA LYS A 123 -1.63 5.09 16.29
C LYS A 123 -0.62 4.27 15.50
N VAL A 124 0.58 4.80 15.36
CA VAL A 124 1.72 4.14 14.70
C VAL A 124 2.91 4.18 15.64
N VAL A 125 3.50 3.02 15.91
CA VAL A 125 4.68 2.87 16.77
C VAL A 125 5.79 2.23 15.96
N LEU A 126 6.93 2.91 15.85
CA LEU A 126 8.14 2.36 15.24
C LEU A 126 9.08 1.83 16.33
N LYS A 127 9.66 0.66 16.08
CA LYS A 127 10.61 0.01 16.99
C LYS A 127 11.87 -0.46 16.28
N ASN A 128 13.00 -0.30 16.96
CA ASN A 128 14.28 -0.89 16.61
C ASN A 128 14.68 -1.88 17.70
N LYS A 129 14.78 -3.18 17.35
CA LYS A 129 15.15 -4.27 18.26
C LYS A 129 14.36 -4.25 19.58
N GLY A 130 13.05 -4.06 19.47
CA GLY A 130 12.12 -4.01 20.59
C GLY A 130 12.02 -2.65 21.31
N ARG A 131 12.99 -1.75 21.14
CA ARG A 131 12.94 -0.39 21.69
C ARG A 131 12.06 0.49 20.82
N LYS A 132 11.11 1.20 21.43
CA LYS A 132 10.31 2.24 20.77
C LYS A 132 11.20 3.43 20.39
N VAL A 133 11.14 3.84 19.12
CA VAL A 133 11.94 4.95 18.58
C VAL A 133 11.07 6.11 18.09
N ALA A 134 9.81 5.85 17.72
CA ALA A 134 8.84 6.89 17.41
C ALA A 134 7.43 6.40 17.71
N GLU A 135 6.55 7.31 18.12
CA GLU A 135 5.13 7.06 18.27
C GLU A 135 4.33 8.29 17.85
N VAL A 136 3.38 8.04 16.95
CA VAL A 136 2.60 9.08 16.28
C VAL A 136 1.13 8.69 16.30
N VAL A 137 0.27 9.65 16.59
CA VAL A 137 -1.19 9.51 16.49
C VAL A 137 -1.69 10.40 15.35
N ILE A 138 -2.24 9.77 14.33
CA ILE A 138 -2.77 10.40 13.12
C ILE A 138 -4.28 10.52 13.26
N GLY A 139 -4.78 11.75 13.27
CA GLY A 139 -6.19 12.05 13.49
C GLY A 139 -6.99 12.19 12.20
N LYS A 140 -7.86 13.19 12.17
CA LYS A 140 -8.67 13.49 10.99
C LYS A 140 -7.88 14.22 9.91
N MET A 141 -8.52 14.36 8.76
CA MET A 141 -8.08 15.23 7.69
C MET A 141 -9.17 16.26 7.41
N SER A 142 -8.77 17.49 7.11
CA SER A 142 -9.66 18.56 6.66
C SER A 142 -9.20 19.14 5.33
N PHE A 143 -10.15 19.54 4.50
CA PHE A 143 -9.87 20.23 3.25
C PHE A 143 -10.10 21.72 3.45
N SER A 144 -9.03 22.51 3.34
CA SER A 144 -9.14 23.97 3.35
C SER A 144 -9.43 24.51 1.94
N GLN A 145 -9.01 23.77 0.90
CA GLN A 145 -9.24 24.04 -0.51
C GLN A 145 -9.36 22.69 -1.25
N PRO A 146 -9.94 22.62 -2.46
CA PRO A 146 -10.12 21.35 -3.21
C PRO A 146 -8.83 20.55 -3.41
N GLN A 147 -7.67 21.22 -3.41
CA GLN A 147 -6.35 20.62 -3.63
C GLN A 147 -5.44 20.66 -2.38
N LYS A 148 -5.91 21.18 -1.24
CA LYS A 148 -5.10 21.26 -0.01
C LYS A 148 -5.76 20.50 1.13
N ALA A 149 -5.24 19.30 1.37
CA ALA A 149 -5.60 18.45 2.49
C ALA A 149 -4.62 18.70 3.65
N THR A 150 -5.17 18.92 4.84
CA THR A 150 -4.39 18.98 6.08
C THR A 150 -4.78 17.81 6.95
N SER A 151 -3.80 16.97 7.28
CA SER A 151 -3.92 15.92 8.28
C SER A 151 -3.47 16.44 9.64
N TYR A 152 -4.08 15.95 10.72
CA TYR A 152 -3.68 16.32 12.08
C TYR A 152 -2.89 15.20 12.74
N VAL A 153 -1.79 15.56 13.38
CA VAL A 153 -0.84 14.63 13.98
C VAL A 153 -0.49 15.07 15.39
N ARG A 154 -0.34 14.10 16.29
CA ARG A 154 0.18 14.29 17.64
C ARG A 154 1.30 13.30 17.91
N LEU A 155 2.37 13.76 18.55
CA LEU A 155 3.44 12.89 19.04
C LEU A 155 3.11 12.34 20.44
N GLU A 156 3.67 11.18 20.78
CA GLU A 156 3.57 10.68 22.15
C GLU A 156 4.15 11.70 23.15
N GLY A 157 3.44 11.87 24.28
CA GLY A 157 3.86 12.77 25.35
C GLY A 157 3.66 14.26 25.07
N ASP A 158 3.30 14.63 23.84
CA ASP A 158 3.06 16.02 23.45
C ASP A 158 1.58 16.40 23.60
N GLU A 159 1.32 17.63 24.07
CA GLU A 159 -0.02 18.22 24.07
C GLU A 159 -0.37 18.88 22.73
N VAL A 160 0.66 19.20 21.95
CA VAL A 160 0.53 19.91 20.68
C VAL A 160 -0.04 18.99 19.59
N VAL A 161 -0.98 19.56 18.84
CA VAL A 161 -1.54 18.99 17.63
C VAL A 161 -0.97 19.77 16.45
N TYR A 162 -0.27 19.07 15.57
CA TYR A 162 0.33 19.63 14.36
C TYR A 162 -0.61 19.43 13.17
N GLY A 163 -0.78 20.46 12.37
CA GLY A 163 -1.35 20.35 11.03
C GLY A 163 -0.23 20.09 10.03
N VAL A 164 -0.35 19.02 9.26
CA VAL A 164 0.65 18.58 8.27
C VAL A 164 -0.03 18.42 6.92
N ASP A 165 0.70 18.67 5.83
CA ASP A 165 0.19 18.47 4.48
C ASP A 165 -0.01 16.97 4.18
N GLY A 166 -1.02 16.68 3.37
CA GLY A 166 -1.23 15.35 2.79
C GLY A 166 -2.36 14.53 3.43
N TYR A 167 -2.41 13.26 3.03
CA TYR A 167 -3.55 12.37 3.20
C TYR A 167 -3.25 11.22 4.16
N LEU A 168 -2.57 11.51 5.28
CA LEU A 168 -2.10 10.48 6.21
C LEU A 168 -3.21 9.51 6.67
N PRO A 169 -4.45 9.95 6.98
CA PRO A 169 -5.51 9.00 7.34
C PRO A 169 -5.78 7.97 6.24
N MET A 170 -5.67 8.31 4.96
CA MET A 170 -5.92 7.36 3.86
C MET A 170 -4.80 6.31 3.74
N THR A 171 -3.56 6.68 4.08
CA THR A 171 -2.40 5.79 4.06
C THR A 171 -2.39 4.84 5.25
N PHE A 172 -2.64 5.35 6.46
CA PHE A 172 -2.45 4.61 7.70
C PHE A 172 -3.72 3.95 8.25
N ASN A 173 -4.91 4.52 7.99
CA ASN A 173 -6.18 3.98 8.50
C ASN A 173 -6.76 2.88 7.59
N ARG A 174 -5.97 1.83 7.34
CA ARG A 174 -6.32 0.74 6.43
C ARG A 174 -6.49 -0.58 7.18
N ASP A 175 -7.19 -1.50 6.54
CA ASP A 175 -7.42 -2.84 7.06
C ASP A 175 -6.18 -3.75 6.88
N LEU A 176 -6.20 -4.93 7.49
CA LEU A 176 -5.12 -5.92 7.37
C LEU A 176 -4.83 -6.29 5.90
N SER A 177 -5.87 -6.48 5.08
CA SER A 177 -5.73 -6.93 3.68
C SER A 177 -4.92 -5.94 2.84
N SER A 178 -4.96 -4.65 3.18
CA SER A 178 -4.21 -3.61 2.51
C SER A 178 -2.70 -3.79 2.59
N PHE A 179 -2.20 -4.45 3.64
CA PHE A 179 -0.77 -4.60 3.92
C PHE A 179 -0.21 -6.00 3.64
N ARG A 180 -1.06 -6.99 3.35
CA ARG A 180 -0.64 -8.34 2.96
C ARG A 180 -0.04 -8.34 1.55
N ASP A 181 0.90 -9.25 1.29
CA ASP A 181 1.39 -9.49 -0.06
C ASP A 181 0.25 -10.05 -0.93
N LYS A 182 -0.05 -9.36 -2.03
CA LYS A 182 -1.15 -9.65 -2.94
C LYS A 182 -0.72 -10.48 -4.13
N THR A 183 0.56 -10.87 -4.21
CA THR A 183 1.11 -11.61 -5.34
C THR A 183 0.49 -13.00 -5.40
N VAL A 184 -0.20 -13.30 -6.50
CA VAL A 184 -0.62 -14.65 -6.85
C VAL A 184 0.44 -15.25 -7.77
N THR A 185 0.86 -14.52 -8.80
CA THR A 185 2.01 -14.88 -9.64
C THR A 185 2.82 -13.67 -10.07
N GLY A 186 4.14 -13.85 -10.10
CA GLY A 186 5.11 -12.94 -10.69
C GLY A 186 6.06 -13.75 -11.56
N ILE A 187 5.79 -13.79 -12.86
CA ILE A 187 6.54 -14.59 -13.85
C ILE A 187 6.82 -13.73 -15.08
N LYS A 188 7.82 -14.10 -15.88
CA LYS A 188 8.04 -13.49 -17.19
C LYS A 188 7.46 -14.40 -18.25
N LYS A 189 6.53 -13.90 -19.06
CA LYS A 189 5.85 -14.72 -20.08
C LYS A 189 6.82 -15.34 -21.09
N ASP A 190 7.92 -14.65 -21.41
CA ASP A 190 8.88 -15.07 -22.43
C ASP A 190 9.74 -16.25 -21.96
N ASP A 191 9.88 -16.37 -20.63
CA ASP A 191 10.58 -17.47 -19.96
C ASP A 191 9.73 -18.76 -19.95
N LEU A 192 8.41 -18.68 -20.11
CA LEU A 192 7.52 -19.84 -19.98
C LEU A 192 7.71 -20.83 -21.14
N THR A 193 7.77 -22.11 -20.80
CA THR A 193 7.93 -23.22 -21.76
C THR A 193 6.83 -24.27 -21.64
N ARG A 194 6.24 -24.44 -20.45
CA ARG A 194 5.23 -25.48 -20.20
C ARG A 194 4.27 -25.05 -19.09
N LEU A 195 2.98 -25.24 -19.32
CA LEU A 195 1.93 -25.05 -18.34
C LEU A 195 1.10 -26.33 -18.27
N THR A 196 1.05 -26.97 -17.10
CA THR A 196 0.22 -28.16 -16.85
C THR A 196 -1.00 -27.73 -16.05
N LEU A 197 -2.19 -27.88 -16.63
CA LEU A 197 -3.47 -27.54 -16.01
C LEU A 197 -4.24 -28.81 -15.68
N THR A 198 -4.76 -28.88 -14.45
CA THR A 198 -5.67 -29.93 -14.00
C THR A 198 -6.94 -29.28 -13.49
N ASN A 199 -8.10 -29.75 -13.96
CA ASN A 199 -9.39 -29.36 -13.42
C ASN A 199 -10.37 -30.56 -13.45
N PRO A 200 -11.47 -30.53 -12.68
CA PRO A 200 -12.39 -31.67 -12.59
C PRO A 200 -13.15 -31.98 -13.88
N ASN A 201 -13.30 -31.01 -14.78
CA ASN A 201 -14.13 -31.13 -15.99
C ASN A 201 -13.34 -31.67 -17.18
N ASP A 202 -12.11 -31.19 -17.38
CA ASP A 202 -11.26 -31.51 -18.54
C ASP A 202 -10.17 -32.54 -18.21
N GLY A 203 -10.02 -32.92 -16.95
CA GLY A 203 -8.87 -33.70 -16.47
C GLY A 203 -7.59 -32.87 -16.52
N THR A 204 -6.49 -33.47 -16.97
CA THR A 204 -5.19 -32.79 -17.10
C THR A 204 -4.84 -32.56 -18.57
N PHE A 205 -4.43 -31.34 -18.90
CA PHE A 205 -3.87 -31.00 -20.21
C PHE A 205 -2.62 -30.11 -20.06
N VAL A 206 -1.81 -30.09 -21.10
CA VAL A 206 -0.54 -29.38 -21.12
C VAL A 206 -0.52 -28.41 -22.30
N LEU A 207 -0.20 -27.15 -22.01
CA LEU A 207 0.26 -26.17 -22.99
C LEU A 207 1.78 -26.22 -23.01
N GLU A 208 2.35 -26.59 -24.14
CA GLU A 208 3.80 -26.68 -24.32
C GLU A 208 4.26 -25.78 -25.46
N LYS A 209 5.34 -25.03 -25.24
CA LYS A 209 5.90 -24.12 -26.24
C LYS A 209 6.67 -24.95 -27.27
N GLY A 210 6.13 -25.04 -28.48
CA GLY A 210 6.84 -25.56 -29.64
C GLY A 210 7.64 -24.47 -30.36
N ASP A 211 8.23 -24.81 -31.50
CA ASP A 211 9.12 -23.91 -32.26
C ASP A 211 8.43 -22.62 -32.75
N LYS A 212 7.16 -22.71 -33.14
CA LYS A 212 6.40 -21.60 -33.75
C LYS A 212 5.12 -21.23 -33.00
N SER A 213 4.60 -22.14 -32.19
CA SER A 213 3.32 -21.95 -31.50
C SER A 213 3.28 -22.78 -30.22
N TRP A 214 2.40 -22.40 -29.32
CA TRP A 214 2.00 -23.25 -28.21
C TRP A 214 1.16 -24.42 -28.71
N MET A 215 1.33 -25.58 -28.10
CA MET A 215 0.74 -26.85 -28.51
C MET A 215 -0.05 -27.47 -27.36
N ILE A 216 -1.12 -28.20 -27.69
CA ILE A 216 -1.80 -29.13 -26.79
C ILE A 216 -1.71 -30.52 -27.43
N GLY A 217 -0.87 -31.38 -26.84
CA GLY A 217 -0.46 -32.62 -27.52
C GLY A 217 0.24 -32.27 -28.83
N SER A 218 -0.24 -32.81 -29.95
CA SER A 218 0.29 -32.53 -31.29
C SER A 218 -0.43 -31.41 -32.04
N ALA A 219 -1.49 -30.82 -31.47
CA ALA A 219 -2.29 -29.80 -32.14
C ALA A 219 -1.87 -28.38 -31.70
N PRO A 220 -1.79 -27.40 -32.63
CA PRO A 220 -1.51 -26.02 -32.27
C PRO A 220 -2.68 -25.43 -31.48
N ALA A 221 -2.36 -24.80 -30.35
CA ALA A 221 -3.32 -24.03 -29.56
C ALA A 221 -3.67 -22.71 -30.23
N ASP A 222 -4.81 -22.12 -29.87
CA ASP A 222 -5.15 -20.77 -30.28
C ASP A 222 -4.15 -19.75 -29.70
N SER A 223 -3.46 -19.05 -30.59
CA SER A 223 -2.35 -18.19 -30.21
C SER A 223 -2.81 -16.92 -29.48
N ALA A 224 -4.01 -16.42 -29.79
CA ALA A 224 -4.55 -15.23 -29.13
C ALA A 224 -4.99 -15.55 -27.70
N SER A 225 -5.71 -16.66 -27.50
CA SER A 225 -6.11 -17.16 -26.19
C SER A 225 -4.91 -17.47 -25.30
N VAL A 226 -3.89 -18.15 -25.83
CA VAL A 226 -2.67 -18.43 -25.05
C VAL A 226 -1.96 -17.12 -24.68
N ALA A 227 -1.77 -16.20 -25.63
CA ALA A 227 -1.14 -14.91 -25.34
C ALA A 227 -1.88 -14.11 -24.25
N GLY A 228 -3.22 -14.10 -24.29
CA GLY A 228 -4.06 -13.48 -23.27
C GLY A 228 -3.88 -14.13 -21.90
N PHE A 229 -3.90 -15.47 -21.85
CA PHE A 229 -3.70 -16.23 -20.61
C PHE A 229 -2.33 -15.96 -19.98
N LEU A 230 -1.23 -16.07 -20.74
CA LEU A 230 0.12 -15.82 -20.23
C LEU A 230 0.29 -14.37 -19.75
N SER A 231 -0.32 -13.41 -20.45
CA SER A 231 -0.30 -12.00 -20.04
C SER A 231 -1.05 -11.79 -18.72
N GLY A 232 -2.17 -12.48 -18.51
CA GLY A 232 -2.93 -12.46 -17.26
C GLY A 232 -2.16 -13.03 -16.07
N LEU A 233 -1.29 -14.00 -16.31
CA LEU A 233 -0.46 -14.63 -15.26
C LEU A 233 0.81 -13.84 -14.92
N GLN A 234 1.27 -12.93 -15.79
CA GLN A 234 2.60 -12.31 -15.65
C GLN A 234 2.79 -11.59 -14.29
N ASN A 235 1.80 -10.83 -13.86
CA ASN A 235 1.82 -10.09 -12.59
C ASN A 235 0.45 -10.17 -11.89
N LEU A 236 -0.10 -11.38 -11.78
CA LEU A 236 -1.42 -11.57 -11.18
C LEU A 236 -1.38 -11.23 -9.70
N LYS A 237 -2.22 -10.28 -9.31
CA LYS A 237 -2.42 -9.88 -7.92
C LYS A 237 -3.88 -10.05 -7.51
N HIS A 238 -4.09 -10.34 -6.24
CA HIS A 238 -5.42 -10.43 -5.65
C HIS A 238 -5.42 -9.88 -4.22
N SER A 239 -6.45 -9.13 -3.86
CA SER A 239 -6.53 -8.42 -2.57
C SER A 239 -7.54 -9.00 -1.60
N VAL A 240 -8.37 -9.95 -2.04
CA VAL A 240 -9.36 -10.61 -1.18
C VAL A 240 -8.76 -11.91 -0.69
N PHE A 241 -8.68 -12.05 0.64
CA PHE A 241 -8.06 -13.20 1.27
C PHE A 241 -9.08 -14.00 2.06
N THR A 242 -8.80 -15.28 2.22
CA THR A 242 -9.42 -16.13 3.24
C THR A 242 -8.41 -16.36 4.37
N ASP A 243 -8.93 -16.48 5.58
CA ASP A 243 -8.09 -16.58 6.79
C ASP A 243 -7.87 -18.02 7.24
N ASP A 244 -8.61 -18.95 6.65
CA ASP A 244 -8.55 -20.37 6.96
C ASP A 244 -7.81 -21.09 5.85
N ALA A 245 -6.86 -21.94 6.25
CA ALA A 245 -6.16 -22.79 5.31
C ALA A 245 -7.17 -23.72 4.63
N PRO A 246 -7.03 -23.96 3.30
CA PRO A 246 -7.90 -24.89 2.63
C PRO A 246 -7.71 -26.30 3.19
N VAL A 247 -8.81 -27.05 3.28
CA VAL A 247 -8.83 -28.44 3.74
C VAL A 247 -9.15 -29.35 2.55
N GLY A 248 -8.55 -30.54 2.52
CA GLY A 248 -8.75 -31.53 1.45
C GLY A 248 -7.78 -31.36 0.29
N GLU A 249 -8.09 -32.02 -0.82
CA GLU A 249 -7.24 -32.01 -2.01
C GLU A 249 -7.55 -30.84 -2.95
N ALA A 250 -6.52 -30.35 -3.64
CA ALA A 250 -6.68 -29.35 -4.67
C ALA A 250 -7.40 -29.95 -5.89
N LEU A 251 -8.57 -29.40 -6.20
CA LEU A 251 -9.39 -29.78 -7.37
C LEU A 251 -8.88 -29.14 -8.67
N TYR A 252 -8.29 -27.95 -8.55
CA TYR A 252 -7.73 -27.21 -9.66
C TYR A 252 -6.23 -27.04 -9.42
N LYS A 253 -5.41 -27.28 -10.45
CA LYS A 253 -3.95 -27.11 -10.38
C LYS A 253 -3.45 -26.45 -11.65
N LEU A 254 -2.53 -25.51 -11.50
CA LEU A 254 -1.73 -24.95 -12.58
C LEU A 254 -0.27 -25.03 -12.14
N LYS A 255 0.53 -25.79 -12.88
CA LYS A 255 2.00 -25.83 -12.74
C LYS A 255 2.61 -25.09 -13.92
N ILE A 256 3.48 -24.13 -13.64
CA ILE A 256 4.15 -23.28 -14.62
C ILE A 256 5.64 -23.54 -14.58
N GLU A 257 6.20 -23.87 -15.74
CA GLU A 257 7.60 -24.21 -15.95
C GLU A 257 8.16 -23.34 -17.08
N GLY A 258 9.46 -23.05 -17.01
CA GLY A 258 10.10 -22.13 -17.92
C GLY A 258 11.61 -22.06 -17.78
N ASN A 259 12.24 -21.40 -18.72
CA ASN A 259 13.62 -20.96 -18.62
C ASN A 259 13.74 -19.97 -17.45
N ASN A 260 14.85 -19.96 -16.72
CA ASN A 260 15.06 -19.05 -15.59
C ASN A 260 14.04 -19.21 -14.43
N ILE A 261 13.25 -20.28 -14.42
CA ILE A 261 12.36 -20.66 -13.32
C ILE A 261 13.00 -21.85 -12.60
N ALA A 262 13.67 -21.60 -11.47
CA ALA A 262 14.40 -22.63 -10.72
C ALA A 262 13.47 -23.69 -10.11
N GLU A 263 12.33 -23.25 -9.57
CA GLU A 263 11.27 -24.11 -9.05
C GLU A 263 9.97 -23.77 -9.78
N ALA A 264 9.21 -24.79 -10.18
CA ALA A 264 7.94 -24.57 -10.86
C ALA A 264 6.99 -23.72 -9.99
N VAL A 265 6.31 -22.76 -10.63
CA VAL A 265 5.28 -21.99 -9.96
C VAL A 265 4.00 -22.81 -9.95
N GLU A 266 3.46 -23.06 -8.76
CA GLU A 266 2.29 -23.91 -8.56
C GLU A 266 1.17 -23.07 -7.97
N LEU A 267 0.02 -23.10 -8.64
CA LEU A 267 -1.24 -22.55 -8.15
C LEU A 267 -2.21 -23.70 -7.94
N ALA A 268 -2.87 -23.71 -6.79
CA ALA A 268 -3.83 -24.74 -6.44
C ALA A 268 -5.13 -24.12 -5.95
N GLY A 269 -6.26 -24.63 -6.46
CA GLY A 269 -7.62 -24.23 -6.11
C GLY A 269 -8.34 -25.35 -5.36
N TYR A 270 -8.85 -25.02 -4.18
CA TYR A 270 -9.55 -25.92 -3.27
C TYR A 270 -11.00 -25.48 -3.16
N ALA A 271 -11.95 -26.36 -3.47
CA ALA A 271 -13.36 -26.06 -3.25
C ALA A 271 -13.72 -26.30 -1.78
N ALA A 272 -14.30 -25.30 -1.12
CA ALA A 272 -14.92 -25.46 0.18
C ALA A 272 -16.35 -26.01 0.03
N LEU A 273 -16.92 -26.52 1.14
CA LEU A 273 -18.28 -27.07 1.22
C LEU A 273 -19.40 -26.09 0.82
N ASN A 274 -19.09 -24.81 0.67
CA ASN A 274 -20.01 -23.73 0.33
C ASN A 274 -19.78 -23.18 -1.09
N ASP A 275 -19.19 -23.98 -1.99
CA ASP A 275 -18.84 -23.62 -3.37
C ASP A 275 -17.82 -22.48 -3.52
N LYS A 276 -17.22 -21.99 -2.42
CA LYS A 276 -16.14 -21.01 -2.51
C LYS A 276 -14.83 -21.69 -2.83
N LEU A 277 -14.16 -21.20 -3.88
CA LEU A 277 -12.81 -21.62 -4.22
C LEU A 277 -11.81 -20.83 -3.37
N THR A 278 -10.87 -21.52 -2.73
CA THR A 278 -9.67 -20.89 -2.15
C THR A 278 -8.47 -21.18 -3.04
N VAL A 279 -7.72 -20.15 -3.39
CA VAL A 279 -6.52 -20.25 -4.24
C VAL A 279 -5.26 -20.06 -3.41
N THR A 280 -4.25 -20.88 -3.69
CA THR A 280 -2.90 -20.81 -3.10
C THR A 280 -1.87 -20.60 -4.20
N SER A 281 -0.69 -20.07 -3.83
CA SER A 281 0.45 -19.92 -4.73
C SER A 281 1.76 -20.32 -4.06
N SER A 282 2.61 -21.06 -4.78
CA SER A 282 3.96 -21.38 -4.33
C SER A 282 4.87 -20.15 -4.23
N GLN A 283 4.53 -19.04 -4.91
CA GLN A 283 5.25 -17.76 -4.82
C GLN A 283 4.80 -16.89 -3.65
N ASN A 284 3.68 -17.22 -2.98
CA ASN A 284 3.18 -16.50 -1.81
C ASN A 284 2.67 -17.48 -0.76
N LYS A 285 3.61 -18.28 -0.23
CA LYS A 285 3.35 -19.33 0.75
C LYS A 285 2.74 -18.72 2.03
N GLY A 286 1.66 -19.32 2.52
CA GLY A 286 0.93 -18.84 3.70
C GLY A 286 -0.17 -17.81 3.39
N SER A 287 -0.33 -17.41 2.13
CA SER A 287 -1.49 -16.61 1.69
C SER A 287 -2.54 -17.48 1.03
N TYR A 288 -3.80 -17.23 1.41
CA TYR A 288 -4.99 -17.88 0.86
C TYR A 288 -5.89 -16.81 0.25
N PHE A 289 -6.18 -16.95 -1.03
CA PHE A 289 -6.93 -15.98 -1.80
C PHE A 289 -8.35 -16.47 -2.04
N ASP A 290 -9.30 -15.54 -2.00
CA ASP A 290 -10.64 -15.83 -2.51
C ASP A 290 -10.57 -16.12 -4.02
N GLY A 291 -11.21 -17.21 -4.44
CA GLY A 291 -11.08 -17.75 -5.77
C GLY A 291 -12.16 -17.33 -6.76
N GLU A 292 -13.21 -16.61 -6.34
CA GLU A 292 -14.38 -16.28 -7.18
C GLU A 292 -13.97 -15.59 -8.48
N ASN A 293 -13.06 -14.62 -8.39
CA ASN A 293 -12.56 -13.85 -9.53
C ASN A 293 -11.21 -14.36 -10.09
N LEU A 294 -10.65 -15.40 -9.49
CA LEU A 294 -9.36 -15.98 -9.87
C LEU A 294 -9.51 -17.28 -10.65
N LYS A 295 -10.59 -18.03 -10.42
CA LYS A 295 -10.80 -19.35 -11.01
C LYS A 295 -10.60 -19.37 -12.52
N GLU A 296 -11.33 -18.53 -13.25
CA GLU A 296 -11.28 -18.50 -14.72
C GLU A 296 -9.95 -17.95 -15.25
N LYS A 297 -9.30 -17.07 -14.49
CA LYS A 297 -8.02 -16.46 -14.86
C LYS A 297 -6.85 -17.43 -14.71
N ILE A 298 -6.95 -18.36 -13.76
CA ILE A 298 -5.86 -19.28 -13.41
C ILE A 298 -6.11 -20.68 -13.98
N PHE A 299 -7.36 -21.14 -13.97
CA PHE A 299 -7.77 -22.48 -14.38
C PHE A 299 -8.79 -22.44 -15.52
N PRO A 300 -8.47 -21.80 -16.67
CA PRO A 300 -9.36 -21.80 -17.83
C PRO A 300 -9.57 -23.24 -18.34
N PRO A 301 -10.76 -23.55 -18.87
CA PRO A 301 -11.03 -24.86 -19.46
C PRO A 301 -10.19 -25.07 -20.72
N LYS A 302 -9.95 -26.34 -21.07
CA LYS A 302 -9.16 -26.72 -22.26
C LYS A 302 -9.72 -26.10 -23.55
N SER A 303 -11.04 -25.99 -23.65
CA SER A 303 -11.75 -25.41 -24.80
C SER A 303 -11.33 -23.97 -25.12
N ASN A 304 -10.87 -23.19 -24.14
CA ASN A 304 -10.40 -21.82 -24.38
C ASN A 304 -9.17 -21.74 -25.29
N PHE A 305 -8.42 -22.83 -25.40
CA PHE A 305 -7.15 -22.89 -26.15
C PHE A 305 -7.25 -23.67 -27.45
N LEU A 306 -8.43 -24.20 -27.77
CA LEU A 306 -8.67 -24.88 -29.03
C LEU A 306 -9.19 -23.87 -30.06
N LYS A 307 -8.85 -24.09 -31.33
CA LYS A 307 -9.40 -23.33 -32.45
C LYS A 307 -10.81 -23.76 -32.80
#